data_AF-A0A9D4TB29-F1
#
_entry.id   AF-A0A9D4TB29-F1
#
_cell.length_a   1.000
_cell.length_b   1.000
_cell.length_c   1.000
_cell.angle_alpha   90.00
_cell.angle_beta   90.00
_cell.angle_gamma   90.00
#
_symmetry.space_group_name_H-M   'P 1'
#
loop_
_entity.id
_entity.type
_entity.pdbx_description
1 polymer ?
#
loop_
_entity_poly.entity_id
_entity_poly.type
_entity_poly.pdbx_seq_one_letter_code
_entity_poly.pdbx_strand_id
1 'polypeptide(L)'
;MAVGPREVYKYVHLLSVRTKWVARTRSLSERYRVEAIRLTAPLQRDTRRKVRESVSAVETERWRESGRAKRALALYREEKTDIAKEALYDNSRGSGLLCEARSGVIRTRSLRARYTAELDTMCPLCQVAEETIRHIVLECTGLRPAIHHAQDSGTSGQSTMGATNDNSALARALGFRGSGELPSWEAVEATKRRLECWWRKQQRLINRSTETDGRTEKRKIERFRLDGKVEPRSQ
;
A
#
# COMPACT_ATOMS: atom_id res chain seq x y z
N MET A 1 -16.27 -8.60 -50.01
CA MET A 1 -15.56 -9.54 -49.11
C MET A 1 -14.79 -8.73 -48.09
N ALA A 2 -15.07 -8.90 -46.80
CA ALA A 2 -14.34 -8.17 -45.75
C ALA A 2 -12.94 -8.77 -45.59
N VAL A 3 -11.90 -7.96 -45.78
CA VAL A 3 -10.51 -8.38 -45.54
C VAL A 3 -10.31 -8.47 -44.03
N GLY A 4 -9.87 -9.63 -43.54
CA GLY A 4 -9.61 -9.84 -42.13
C GLY A 4 -8.48 -8.93 -41.61
N PRO A 5 -8.48 -8.55 -40.32
CA PRO A 5 -7.46 -7.67 -39.74
C PRO A 5 -6.02 -8.18 -39.92
N ARG A 6 -5.83 -9.50 -39.99
CA ARG A 6 -4.52 -10.12 -40.21
C ARG A 6 -4.02 -9.91 -41.64
N GLU A 7 -4.89 -10.03 -42.63
CA GLU A 7 -4.56 -9.84 -44.04
C GLU A 7 -4.21 -8.37 -44.31
N VAL A 8 -4.93 -7.44 -43.65
CA VAL A 8 -4.54 -6.02 -43.60
C VAL A 8 -3.17 -5.84 -42.93
N TYR A 9 -2.89 -6.53 -41.80
CA TYR A 9 -1.56 -6.47 -41.16
C TYR A 9 -0.45 -6.93 -42.10
N LYS A 10 -0.62 -8.08 -42.74
CA LYS A 10 0.35 -8.67 -43.66
C LYS A 10 0.63 -7.70 -44.79
N TYR A 11 -0.41 -7.14 -45.39
CA TYR A 11 -0.29 -6.17 -46.47
C TYR A 11 0.49 -4.93 -46.04
N VAL A 12 0.09 -4.30 -44.92
CA VAL A 12 0.75 -3.12 -44.36
C VAL A 12 2.23 -3.39 -44.04
N HIS A 13 2.53 -4.56 -43.48
CA HIS A 13 3.88 -4.93 -43.09
C HIS A 13 4.76 -5.34 -44.29
N LEU A 14 4.23 -6.06 -45.29
CA LEU A 14 4.96 -6.44 -46.49
C LEU A 14 5.31 -5.22 -47.35
N LEU A 15 4.40 -4.24 -47.40
CA LEU A 15 4.65 -2.95 -48.05
C LEU A 15 5.54 -2.00 -47.22
N SER A 16 6.06 -2.45 -46.07
CA SER A 16 6.91 -1.66 -45.17
C SER A 16 6.30 -0.32 -44.74
N VAL A 17 4.96 -0.23 -44.71
CA VAL A 17 4.26 1.00 -44.32
C VAL A 17 4.36 1.17 -42.82
N ARG A 18 5.13 2.18 -42.39
CA ARG A 18 5.31 2.54 -40.98
C ARG A 18 4.04 3.20 -40.42
N THR A 19 3.09 2.37 -40.03
CA THR A 19 1.89 2.84 -39.33
C THR A 19 2.13 2.92 -37.82
N LYS A 20 1.31 3.74 -37.14
CA LYS A 20 1.25 3.75 -35.66
C LYS A 20 1.01 2.35 -35.08
N TRP A 21 0.23 1.53 -35.77
CA TRP A 21 -0.05 0.15 -35.36
C TRP A 21 1.16 -0.76 -35.47
N VAL A 22 1.92 -0.70 -36.56
CA VAL A 22 3.17 -1.46 -36.73
C VAL A 22 4.20 -1.04 -35.68
N ALA A 23 4.37 0.27 -35.47
CA ALA A 23 5.27 0.80 -34.44
C ALA A 23 4.86 0.33 -33.03
N ARG A 24 3.57 0.37 -32.70
CA ARG A 24 3.05 -0.09 -31.40
C ARG A 24 3.25 -1.59 -31.21
N THR A 25 2.95 -2.40 -32.24
CA THR A 25 3.10 -3.86 -32.18
C THR A 25 4.57 -4.23 -31.96
N ARG A 26 5.49 -3.58 -32.68
CA ARG A 26 6.93 -3.77 -32.50
C ARG A 26 7.40 -3.38 -31.09
N SER A 27 6.98 -2.22 -30.59
CA SER A 27 7.32 -1.77 -29.24
C SER A 27 6.82 -2.77 -28.18
N LEU A 28 5.63 -3.34 -28.36
CA LEU A 28 5.08 -4.35 -27.45
C LEU A 28 5.82 -5.68 -27.56
N SER A 29 6.17 -6.14 -28.77
CA SER A 29 6.92 -7.38 -28.94
C SER A 29 8.31 -7.29 -28.32
N GLU A 30 9.01 -6.17 -28.50
CA GLU A 30 10.30 -5.90 -27.83
C GLU A 30 10.13 -5.85 -26.31
N ARG A 31 9.13 -5.10 -25.81
CA ARG A 31 8.86 -4.94 -24.38
C ARG A 31 8.59 -6.27 -23.66
N TYR A 32 7.81 -7.15 -24.27
CA TYR A 32 7.39 -8.43 -23.69
C TYR A 32 8.19 -9.63 -24.20
N ARG A 33 9.27 -9.40 -24.95
CA ARG A 33 10.15 -10.44 -25.52
C ARG A 33 9.36 -11.50 -26.30
N VAL A 34 8.30 -11.07 -26.98
CA VAL A 34 7.48 -11.93 -27.84
C VAL A 34 8.13 -11.98 -29.21
N GLU A 35 8.38 -13.18 -29.73
CA GLU A 35 8.93 -13.35 -31.08
C GLU A 35 8.02 -12.64 -32.10
N ALA A 36 8.64 -11.92 -33.04
CA ALA A 36 7.91 -11.23 -34.09
C ALA A 36 7.01 -12.21 -34.85
N ILE A 37 5.77 -11.78 -35.12
CA ILE A 37 4.79 -12.62 -35.82
C ILE A 37 5.34 -12.93 -37.21
N ARG A 38 5.67 -14.20 -37.47
CA ARG A 38 5.99 -14.68 -38.81
C ARG A 38 4.70 -14.62 -39.65
N LEU A 39 4.62 -13.63 -40.53
CA LEU A 39 3.42 -13.31 -41.30
C LEU A 39 2.95 -14.48 -42.18
N THR A 40 3.88 -15.27 -42.69
CA THR A 40 3.64 -16.43 -43.56
C THR A 40 3.44 -17.74 -42.82
N ALA A 41 3.73 -17.81 -41.51
CA ALA A 41 3.54 -19.04 -40.75
C ALA A 41 2.06 -19.29 -40.41
N PRO A 42 1.60 -20.55 -40.39
CA PRO A 42 0.29 -20.88 -39.86
C PRO A 42 0.20 -20.46 -38.39
N LEU A 43 -0.95 -19.92 -37.99
CA LEU A 43 -1.20 -19.58 -36.58
C LEU A 43 -1.19 -20.87 -35.78
N GLN A 44 -0.19 -21.06 -34.93
CA GLN A 44 -0.25 -22.14 -33.96
C GLN A 44 -1.37 -21.84 -32.97
N ARG A 45 -2.18 -22.86 -32.65
CA ARG A 45 -3.26 -22.75 -31.65
C ARG A 45 -2.76 -22.17 -30.31
N ASP A 46 -1.49 -22.42 -30.01
CA ASP A 46 -0.85 -22.05 -28.76
C ASP A 46 -0.20 -20.67 -28.74
N THR A 47 -0.12 -19.95 -29.88
CA THR A 47 0.55 -18.65 -29.94
C THR A 47 -0.03 -17.67 -28.92
N ARG A 48 -1.35 -17.64 -28.76
CA ARG A 48 -2.01 -16.77 -27.77
C ARG A 48 -1.68 -17.16 -26.32
N ARG A 49 -1.47 -18.45 -26.05
CA ARG A 49 -1.07 -18.94 -24.72
C ARG A 49 0.36 -18.52 -24.42
N LYS A 50 1.30 -18.78 -25.35
CA LYS A 50 2.71 -18.38 -25.26
C LYS A 50 2.87 -16.87 -25.06
N VAL A 51 2.13 -16.05 -25.81
CA VAL A 51 2.14 -14.58 -25.64
C VAL A 51 1.68 -14.19 -24.23
N ARG A 52 0.62 -14.81 -23.71
CA ARG A 52 0.13 -14.54 -22.35
C ARG A 52 1.15 -14.93 -21.28
N GLU A 53 1.81 -16.08 -21.45
CA GLU A 53 2.88 -16.54 -20.57
C GLU A 53 4.08 -15.57 -20.58
N SER A 54 4.54 -15.14 -21.77
CA SER A 54 5.62 -14.15 -21.89
C SER A 54 5.27 -12.82 -21.23
N VAL A 55 4.06 -12.30 -21.47
CA VAL A 55 3.59 -11.06 -20.85
C VAL A 55 3.53 -11.23 -19.32
N SER A 56 2.95 -12.32 -18.84
CA SER A 56 2.83 -12.60 -17.40
C SER A 56 4.20 -12.72 -16.74
N ALA A 57 5.16 -13.38 -17.37
CA ALA A 57 6.52 -13.52 -16.84
C ALA A 57 7.24 -12.17 -16.75
N VAL A 58 7.18 -11.36 -17.81
CA VAL A 58 7.83 -10.03 -17.84
C VAL A 58 7.18 -9.07 -16.83
N GLU A 59 5.85 -9.06 -16.73
CA GLU A 59 5.14 -8.24 -15.74
C GLU A 59 5.43 -8.69 -14.31
N THR A 60 5.49 -10.01 -14.06
CA THR A 60 5.85 -10.56 -12.75
C THR A 60 7.26 -10.16 -12.33
N GLU A 61 8.22 -10.23 -13.25
CA GLU A 61 9.60 -9.82 -12.96
C GLU A 61 9.69 -8.32 -12.67
N ARG A 62 9.10 -7.48 -13.53
CA ARG A 62 9.08 -6.02 -13.32
C ARG A 62 8.41 -5.62 -12.01
N TRP A 63 7.34 -6.31 -11.64
CA TRP A 63 6.66 -6.10 -10.38
C TRP A 63 7.55 -6.44 -9.19
N ARG A 64 8.29 -7.56 -9.24
CA ARG A 64 9.27 -7.95 -8.21
C ARG A 64 10.42 -6.97 -8.12
N GLU A 65 11.02 -6.58 -9.25
CA GLU A 65 12.11 -5.58 -9.31
C GLU A 65 11.67 -4.23 -8.74
N SER A 66 10.49 -3.74 -9.14
CA SER A 66 9.91 -2.49 -8.63
C SER A 66 9.64 -2.55 -7.13
N GLY A 67 9.22 -3.71 -6.62
CA GLY A 67 9.07 -3.96 -5.18
C GLY A 67 10.40 -3.92 -4.44
N ARG A 68 11.47 -4.53 -5.01
CA ARG A 68 12.82 -4.53 -4.42
C ARG A 68 13.42 -3.14 -4.30
N ALA A 69 13.18 -2.26 -5.28
CA ALA A 69 13.68 -0.88 -5.26
C ALA A 69 13.08 -0.02 -4.12
N LYS A 70 11.94 -0.41 -3.56
CA LYS A 70 11.18 0.40 -2.59
C LYS A 70 11.26 -0.20 -1.20
N ARG A 71 12.08 0.39 -0.32
CA ARG A 71 12.23 -0.04 1.09
C ARG A 71 10.91 -0.06 1.87
N ALA A 72 9.96 0.84 1.56
CA ALA A 72 8.65 0.87 2.21
C ALA A 72 7.81 -0.39 1.96
N LEU A 73 8.02 -1.08 0.83
CA LEU A 73 7.28 -2.28 0.44
C LEU A 73 7.91 -3.58 0.97
N ALA A 74 8.85 -3.54 1.93
CA ALA A 74 9.57 -4.73 2.39
C ALA A 74 8.63 -5.87 2.79
N LEU A 75 7.68 -5.60 3.71
CA LEU A 75 6.68 -6.57 4.15
C LEU A 75 5.79 -7.04 3.00
N TYR A 76 5.30 -6.11 2.17
CA TYR A 76 4.48 -6.46 1.01
C TYR A 76 5.20 -7.40 0.04
N ARG A 77 6.48 -7.12 -0.26
CA ARG A 77 7.30 -7.90 -1.18
C ARG A 77 7.60 -9.30 -0.64
N GLU A 78 7.85 -9.39 0.66
CA GLU A 78 8.14 -10.68 1.32
C GLU A 78 6.89 -11.58 1.35
N GLU A 79 5.72 -10.99 1.56
CA GLU A 79 4.49 -11.74 1.83
C GLU A 79 3.55 -11.87 0.61
N LYS A 80 3.61 -10.97 -0.37
CA LYS A 80 2.79 -11.04 -1.60
C LYS A 80 3.54 -11.84 -2.67
N THR A 81 3.08 -13.07 -2.93
CA THR A 81 3.71 -13.98 -3.90
C THR A 81 3.34 -13.68 -5.35
N ASP A 82 2.06 -13.35 -5.59
CA ASP A 82 1.47 -13.28 -6.94
C ASP A 82 0.69 -12.00 -7.19
N ILE A 83 0.71 -11.55 -8.45
CA ILE A 83 -0.10 -10.43 -8.96
C ILE A 83 -1.54 -10.94 -9.16
N ALA A 84 -2.29 -10.96 -8.06
CA ALA A 84 -3.67 -11.40 -8.04
C ALA A 84 -4.54 -10.47 -7.20
N LYS A 85 -5.83 -10.40 -7.57
CA LYS A 85 -6.85 -9.67 -6.81
C LYS A 85 -6.99 -10.31 -5.43
N GLU A 86 -7.00 -9.47 -4.40
CA GLU A 86 -7.24 -9.88 -3.02
C GLU A 86 -8.73 -9.74 -2.69
N ALA A 87 -9.28 -10.73 -1.98
CA ALA A 87 -10.69 -10.73 -1.54
C ALA A 87 -10.93 -9.93 -0.25
N LEU A 88 -9.85 -9.49 0.42
CA LEU A 88 -9.89 -8.78 1.71
C LEU A 88 -10.33 -7.32 1.64
N TYR A 89 -10.55 -6.75 0.45
CA TYR A 89 -10.94 -5.35 0.30
C TYR A 89 -12.44 -5.22 -0.03
N ASP A 90 -13.15 -4.44 0.77
CA ASP A 90 -14.60 -4.19 0.69
C ASP A 90 -14.95 -2.71 0.40
N ASN A 91 -13.98 -1.94 -0.10
CA ASN A 91 -14.08 -0.48 -0.34
C ASN A 91 -14.43 0.37 0.90
N SER A 92 -14.39 -0.18 2.12
CA SER A 92 -14.50 0.60 3.35
C SER A 92 -13.25 1.47 3.59
N ARG A 93 -13.36 2.43 4.52
CA ARG A 93 -12.21 3.21 4.99
C ARG A 93 -11.14 2.29 5.58
N GLY A 94 -11.54 1.30 6.37
CA GLY A 94 -10.66 0.28 6.94
C GLY A 94 -9.90 -0.50 5.87
N SER A 95 -10.55 -0.88 4.78
CA SER A 95 -9.88 -1.52 3.63
C SER A 95 -8.84 -0.62 2.96
N GLY A 96 -9.14 0.68 2.82
CA GLY A 96 -8.16 1.66 2.32
C GLY A 96 -6.93 1.76 3.23
N LEU A 97 -7.15 1.90 4.54
CA LEU A 97 -6.08 1.95 5.53
C LEU A 97 -5.29 0.63 5.63
N LEU A 98 -5.97 -0.50 5.45
CA LEU A 98 -5.33 -1.82 5.40
C LEU A 98 -4.40 -1.93 4.19
N CYS A 99 -4.80 -1.39 3.03
CA CYS A 99 -3.94 -1.33 1.85
C CYS A 99 -2.68 -0.48 2.10
N GLU A 100 -2.83 0.68 2.75
CA GLU A 100 -1.71 1.53 3.16
C GLU A 100 -0.79 0.82 4.16
N ALA A 101 -1.36 0.11 5.14
CA ALA A 101 -0.60 -0.63 6.14
C ALA A 101 0.17 -1.81 5.52
N ARG A 102 -0.48 -2.59 4.65
CA ARG A 102 0.14 -3.69 3.89
C ARG A 102 1.31 -3.22 3.03
N SER A 103 1.19 -2.04 2.43
CA SER A 103 2.24 -1.44 1.60
C SER A 103 3.26 -0.62 2.39
N GLY A 104 3.14 -0.53 3.72
CA GLY A 104 4.08 0.20 4.55
C GLY A 104 4.06 1.72 4.38
N VAL A 105 2.97 2.29 3.83
CA VAL A 105 2.84 3.73 3.53
C VAL A 105 1.80 4.44 4.39
N ILE A 106 1.18 3.74 5.33
CA ILE A 106 0.25 4.37 6.28
C ILE A 106 0.95 5.46 7.08
N ARG A 107 0.31 6.62 7.17
CA ARG A 107 0.88 7.88 7.69
C ARG A 107 1.02 7.93 9.21
N THR A 108 1.73 6.96 9.76
CA THR A 108 2.12 6.94 11.18
C THR A 108 3.08 8.08 11.50
N ARG A 109 3.20 8.46 12.78
CA ARG A 109 4.20 9.44 13.21
C ARG A 109 5.61 9.00 12.88
N SER A 110 5.94 7.72 13.05
CA SER A 110 7.26 7.17 12.67
C SER A 110 7.55 7.33 11.18
N LEU A 111 6.54 7.19 10.31
CA LEU A 111 6.72 7.46 8.88
C LEU A 111 6.88 8.96 8.60
N ARG A 112 6.08 9.81 9.25
CA ARG A 112 6.13 11.27 9.08
C ARG A 112 7.44 11.88 9.57
N ALA A 113 8.02 11.36 10.65
CA ALA A 113 9.29 11.82 11.22
C ALA A 113 10.45 11.72 10.23
N ARG A 114 10.35 10.86 9.21
CA ARG A 114 11.35 10.79 8.11
C ARG A 114 11.39 12.05 7.24
N TYR A 115 10.33 12.85 7.25
CA TYR A 115 10.14 14.03 6.39
C TYR A 115 9.89 15.31 7.18
N THR A 116 9.81 15.23 8.50
CA THR A 116 9.56 16.38 9.38
C THR A 116 10.56 16.32 10.52
N ALA A 117 11.49 17.28 10.53
CA ALA A 117 12.50 17.37 11.58
C ALA A 117 11.84 17.51 12.96
N GLU A 118 12.43 16.88 13.97
CA GLU A 118 12.03 16.98 15.38
C GLU A 118 10.59 16.52 15.68
N LEU A 119 9.96 15.78 14.76
CA LEU A 119 8.65 15.21 15.03
C LEU A 119 8.77 14.05 16.01
N ASP A 120 8.20 14.22 17.19
CA ASP A 120 8.04 13.14 18.17
C ASP A 120 7.38 11.91 17.52
N THR A 121 7.97 10.73 17.67
CA THR A 121 7.50 9.45 17.12
C THR A 121 6.52 8.74 18.06
N MET A 122 6.37 9.18 19.31
CA MET A 122 5.54 8.54 20.30
C MET A 122 4.06 8.50 19.90
N CYS A 123 3.40 7.39 20.22
CA CYS A 123 1.98 7.23 19.93
C CYS A 123 1.15 8.17 20.82
N PRO A 124 0.40 9.12 20.24
CA PRO A 124 -0.35 10.09 21.03
C PRO A 124 -1.57 9.47 21.75
N LEU A 125 -1.90 8.21 21.44
CA LEU A 125 -3.05 7.51 21.99
C LEU A 125 -2.73 6.74 23.27
N CYS A 126 -1.55 6.11 23.33
CA CYS A 126 -1.13 5.32 24.49
C CYS A 126 0.07 5.93 25.22
N GLN A 127 0.91 6.73 24.54
CA GLN A 127 2.14 7.33 25.07
C GLN A 127 3.17 6.32 25.62
N VAL A 128 3.06 5.04 25.27
CA VAL A 128 3.95 3.98 25.76
C VAL A 128 5.07 3.64 24.76
N ALA A 129 4.77 3.69 23.46
CA ALA A 129 5.69 3.28 22.40
C ALA A 129 5.57 4.17 21.17
N GLU A 130 6.56 4.06 20.26
CA GLU A 130 6.53 4.73 18.98
C GLU A 130 5.33 4.30 18.13
N GLU A 131 4.71 5.26 17.44
CA GLU A 131 3.61 4.97 16.53
C GLU A 131 4.14 4.33 15.25
N THR A 132 4.26 3.01 15.28
CA THR A 132 4.57 2.17 14.11
C THR A 132 3.33 1.42 13.63
N ILE A 133 3.38 0.83 12.43
CA ILE A 133 2.29 -0.02 11.91
C ILE A 133 2.05 -1.19 12.86
N ARG A 134 3.13 -1.83 13.32
CA ARG A 134 3.10 -2.89 14.32
C ARG A 134 2.38 -2.43 15.57
N HIS A 135 2.78 -1.27 16.11
CA HIS A 135 2.16 -0.75 17.32
C HIS A 135 0.65 -0.56 17.15
N ILE A 136 0.22 0.09 16.07
CA ILE A 136 -1.20 0.35 15.81
C ILE A 136 -1.99 -0.97 15.68
N VAL A 137 -1.45 -1.94 14.94
CA VAL A 137 -2.14 -3.20 14.63
C VAL A 137 -2.12 -4.17 15.83
N LEU A 138 -1.00 -4.27 16.54
CA LEU A 138 -0.71 -5.37 17.48
C LEU A 138 -0.45 -4.95 18.94
N GLU A 139 -0.32 -3.68 19.28
CA GLU A 139 0.16 -3.33 20.64
C GLU A 139 -0.62 -2.18 21.29
N CYS A 140 -1.17 -1.25 20.51
CA CYS A 140 -1.74 -0.01 21.03
C CYS A 140 -2.98 -0.25 21.94
N THR A 141 -2.81 -0.14 23.24
CA THR A 141 -3.89 -0.31 24.23
C THR A 141 -4.99 0.76 24.10
N GLY A 142 -4.64 1.91 23.51
CA GLY A 142 -5.55 3.01 23.20
C GLY A 142 -6.51 2.75 22.05
N LEU A 143 -6.47 1.60 21.37
CA LEU A 143 -7.32 1.28 20.22
C LEU A 143 -8.36 0.18 20.50
N ARG A 144 -9.40 0.18 19.66
CA ARG A 144 -10.49 -0.81 19.66
C ARG A 144 -10.70 -1.36 18.25
N PRO A 145 -11.04 -2.65 18.07
CA PRO A 145 -11.18 -3.68 19.12
C PRO A 145 -9.84 -3.96 19.80
N ALA A 146 -9.89 -4.44 21.05
CA ALA A 146 -8.70 -4.98 21.70
C ALA A 146 -8.21 -6.18 20.87
N ILE A 147 -6.91 -6.44 20.91
CA ILE A 147 -6.37 -7.59 20.19
C ILE A 147 -6.78 -8.82 20.98
N HIS A 148 -7.56 -9.67 20.34
CA HIS A 148 -7.72 -11.04 20.81
C HIS A 148 -6.37 -11.70 20.60
N HIS A 149 -5.55 -11.80 21.65
CA HIS A 149 -4.59 -12.88 21.68
C HIS A 149 -5.42 -14.14 21.49
N ALA A 150 -5.20 -14.88 20.40
CA ALA A 150 -5.74 -16.22 20.27
C ALA A 150 -5.18 -17.04 21.44
N GLN A 151 -5.87 -17.02 22.58
CA GLN A 151 -5.77 -18.05 23.58
C GLN A 151 -6.65 -19.19 23.10
N ASP A 152 -6.15 -19.93 22.13
CA ASP A 152 -6.52 -21.31 21.81
C ASP A 152 -5.16 -21.97 21.48
N SER A 153 -4.61 -22.93 22.21
CA SER A 153 -5.21 -24.00 22.99
C SER A 153 -4.29 -24.44 24.14
N GLY A 154 -4.89 -24.87 25.25
CA GLY A 154 -4.24 -25.79 26.16
C GLY A 154 -3.92 -27.09 25.43
N THR A 155 -2.66 -27.33 25.13
CA THR A 155 -2.11 -28.67 25.01
C THR A 155 -0.72 -28.62 25.64
N SER A 156 -0.62 -29.24 26.80
CA SER A 156 0.63 -29.52 27.48
C SER A 156 1.54 -30.31 26.54
N GLY A 157 2.76 -29.83 26.29
CA GLY A 157 3.80 -30.66 25.69
C GLY A 157 4.73 -29.89 24.77
N GLN A 158 5.93 -29.62 25.29
CA GLN A 158 7.14 -29.26 24.55
C GLN A 158 7.24 -27.85 23.96
N SER A 159 7.85 -26.99 24.79
CA SER A 159 8.52 -25.77 24.41
C SER A 159 9.61 -26.05 23.37
N THR A 160 9.31 -25.89 22.09
CA THR A 160 10.31 -25.47 21.12
C THR A 160 10.42 -23.95 21.23
N MET A 161 11.54 -23.50 21.79
CA MET A 161 11.99 -22.11 21.74
C MET A 161 12.23 -21.70 20.27
N GLY A 162 11.15 -21.38 19.56
CA GLY A 162 11.19 -20.67 18.30
C GLY A 162 10.59 -19.30 18.54
N ALA A 163 11.43 -18.28 18.65
CA ALA A 163 10.99 -16.90 18.51
C ALA A 163 10.23 -16.80 17.17
N THR A 164 8.91 -16.87 17.23
CA THR A 164 8.08 -16.71 16.04
C THR A 164 8.37 -15.30 15.55
N ASN A 165 9.04 -15.21 14.40
CA ASN A 165 9.54 -13.95 13.85
C ASN A 165 8.48 -12.86 13.99
N ASP A 166 8.85 -11.77 14.65
CA ASP A 166 8.00 -10.63 14.97
C ASP A 166 7.11 -10.18 13.81
N ASN A 167 7.57 -10.33 12.58
CA ASN A 167 6.84 -9.95 11.36
C ASN A 167 5.70 -10.92 10.98
N SER A 168 5.73 -12.19 11.39
CA SER A 168 4.70 -13.17 11.03
C SER A 168 3.33 -12.82 11.63
N ALA A 169 3.31 -12.35 12.88
CA ALA A 169 2.06 -11.92 13.52
C ALA A 169 1.46 -10.70 12.83
N LEU A 170 2.30 -9.74 12.44
CA LEU A 170 1.87 -8.56 11.70
C LEU A 170 1.38 -8.93 10.30
N ALA A 171 2.09 -9.82 9.60
CA ALA A 171 1.71 -10.29 8.27
C ALA A 171 0.31 -10.94 8.30
N ARG A 172 0.06 -11.81 9.28
CA ARG A 172 -1.24 -12.48 9.47
C ARG A 172 -2.37 -11.48 9.75
N ALA A 173 -2.15 -10.52 10.65
CA ALA A 173 -3.13 -9.48 10.97
C ALA A 173 -3.47 -8.60 9.75
N LEU A 174 -2.48 -8.34 8.90
CA LEU A 174 -2.65 -7.62 7.64
C LEU A 174 -3.26 -8.48 6.51
N GLY A 175 -3.54 -9.76 6.78
CA GLY A 175 -4.16 -10.68 5.83
C GLY A 175 -3.23 -11.14 4.72
N PHE A 176 -1.93 -11.18 4.98
CA PHE A 176 -1.03 -11.95 4.13
C PHE A 176 -1.20 -13.45 4.43
N ARG A 177 -1.10 -14.27 3.39
CA ARG A 177 -1.24 -15.72 3.52
C ARG A 177 0.07 -16.27 4.06
N GLY A 178 0.04 -16.94 5.21
CA GLY A 178 1.10 -17.89 5.55
C GLY A 178 1.17 -18.96 4.46
N SER A 179 2.31 -19.60 4.28
CA SER A 179 2.53 -20.62 3.24
C SER A 179 1.47 -21.74 3.30
N GLY A 180 0.41 -21.61 2.51
CA GLY A 180 -0.67 -22.60 2.38
C GLY A 180 -1.99 -22.30 3.12
N GLU A 181 -2.08 -21.23 3.92
CA GLU A 181 -3.28 -20.94 4.73
C GLU A 181 -4.17 -19.84 4.11
N LEU A 182 -5.49 -19.97 4.31
CA LEU A 182 -6.44 -18.90 4.01
C LEU A 182 -6.24 -17.75 5.02
N PRO A 183 -6.35 -16.48 4.60
CA PRO A 183 -6.28 -15.36 5.54
C PRO A 183 -7.37 -15.50 6.60
N SER A 184 -7.00 -15.32 7.87
CA SER A 184 -7.98 -15.22 8.96
C SER A 184 -8.81 -13.94 8.74
N TRP A 185 -10.03 -14.12 8.22
CA TRP A 185 -10.94 -13.00 7.92
C TRP A 185 -11.25 -12.18 9.18
N GLU A 186 -11.39 -12.85 10.32
CA GLU A 186 -11.64 -12.21 11.60
C GLU A 186 -10.47 -11.31 12.02
N ALA A 187 -9.23 -11.77 11.89
CA ALA A 187 -8.05 -10.96 12.20
C ALA A 187 -7.93 -9.74 11.28
N VAL A 188 -8.26 -9.92 9.99
CA VAL A 188 -8.28 -8.84 9.00
C VAL A 188 -9.36 -7.81 9.34
N GLU A 189 -10.57 -8.24 9.67
CA GLU A 189 -11.67 -7.36 10.06
C GLU A 189 -11.38 -6.62 11.37
N ALA A 190 -10.80 -7.30 12.36
CA ALA A 190 -10.33 -6.66 13.59
C ALA A 190 -9.29 -5.57 13.28
N THR A 191 -8.34 -5.87 12.39
CA THR A 191 -7.31 -4.93 11.95
C THR A 191 -7.92 -3.73 11.23
N LYS A 192 -8.85 -3.93 10.29
CA LYS A 192 -9.57 -2.82 9.62
C LYS A 192 -10.26 -1.91 10.63
N ARG A 193 -11.03 -2.47 11.57
CA ARG A 193 -11.74 -1.70 12.61
C ARG A 193 -10.76 -0.91 13.48
N ARG A 194 -9.62 -1.52 13.81
CA ARG A 194 -8.57 -0.91 14.63
C ARG A 194 -7.88 0.24 13.91
N LEU A 195 -7.56 0.08 12.62
CA LEU A 195 -7.04 1.13 11.77
C LEU A 195 -8.03 2.29 11.61
N GLU A 196 -9.32 2.00 11.44
CA GLU A 196 -10.34 3.06 11.41
C GLU A 196 -10.45 3.81 12.73
N CYS A 197 -10.41 3.09 13.86
CA CYS A 197 -10.40 3.70 15.19
C CYS A 197 -9.21 4.65 15.35
N TRP A 198 -8.01 4.18 14.98
CA TRP A 198 -6.79 4.97 14.96
C TRP A 198 -6.96 6.22 14.11
N TRP A 199 -7.39 6.06 12.86
CA TRP A 199 -7.56 7.17 11.92
C TRP A 199 -8.54 8.22 12.45
N ARG A 200 -9.71 7.80 12.99
CA ARG A 200 -10.68 8.73 13.59
C ARG A 200 -10.09 9.49 14.77
N LYS A 201 -9.32 8.83 15.64
CA LYS A 201 -8.66 9.47 16.78
C LYS A 201 -7.59 10.46 16.33
N GLN A 202 -6.79 10.11 15.32
CA GLN A 202 -5.80 10.99 14.72
C GLN A 202 -6.44 12.25 14.14
N GLN A 203 -7.53 12.12 13.38
CA GLN A 203 -8.25 13.29 12.85
C GLN A 203 -8.75 14.22 13.96
N ARG A 204 -9.26 13.66 15.08
CA ARG A 204 -9.68 14.47 16.24
C ARG A 204 -8.52 15.17 16.93
N LEU A 205 -7.31 14.61 16.91
CA LEU A 205 -6.13 15.25 17.47
C LEU A 205 -5.68 16.40 16.57
N ILE A 206 -5.64 16.18 15.25
CA ILE A 206 -5.28 17.20 14.25
C ILE A 206 -6.26 18.37 14.31
N ASN A 207 -7.57 18.10 14.33
CA ASN A 207 -8.57 19.17 14.40
C ASN A 207 -8.42 20.00 15.69
N ARG A 208 -8.17 19.34 16.83
CA ARG A 208 -7.93 20.04 18.09
C ARG A 208 -6.67 20.89 18.06
N SER A 209 -5.56 20.42 17.49
CA SER A 209 -4.35 21.24 17.37
C SER A 209 -4.57 22.45 16.46
N THR A 210 -5.30 22.30 15.36
CA THR A 210 -5.59 23.44 14.47
C THR A 210 -6.48 24.49 15.12
N GLU A 211 -7.42 24.08 15.98
CA GLU A 211 -8.26 24.99 16.75
C GLU A 211 -7.46 25.75 17.83
N THR A 212 -6.57 25.06 18.54
CA THR A 212 -5.71 25.70 19.56
C THR A 212 -4.74 26.70 18.94
N ASP A 213 -4.15 26.36 17.79
CA ASP A 213 -3.22 27.24 17.08
C ASP A 213 -3.94 28.49 16.56
N GLY A 214 -5.12 28.31 15.95
CA GLY A 214 -5.95 29.43 15.48
C GLY A 214 -6.43 30.34 16.63
N ARG A 215 -6.75 29.78 17.80
CA ARG A 215 -7.10 30.56 18.99
C ARG A 215 -5.90 31.32 19.56
N THR A 216 -4.72 30.72 19.53
CA THR A 216 -3.48 31.32 20.01
C THR A 216 -3.05 32.47 19.10
N GLU A 217 -3.18 32.30 17.78
CA GLU A 217 -2.87 33.33 16.79
C GLU A 217 -3.82 34.53 16.91
N LYS A 218 -5.13 34.29 17.08
CA LYS A 218 -6.10 35.35 17.35
C LYS A 218 -5.77 36.15 18.61
N ARG A 219 -5.36 35.48 19.69
CA ARG A 219 -4.94 36.13 20.95
C ARG A 219 -3.66 36.96 20.79
N LYS A 220 -2.71 36.53 19.96
CA LYS A 220 -1.51 37.33 19.64
C LYS A 220 -1.86 38.58 18.85
N ILE A 221 -2.70 38.47 17.83
CA ILE A 221 -3.17 39.61 17.02
C ILE A 221 -3.94 40.61 17.89
N GLU A 222 -4.80 40.14 18.77
CA GLU A 222 -5.60 40.98 19.67
C GLU A 222 -4.71 41.72 20.69
N ARG A 223 -3.69 41.05 21.24
CA ARG A 223 -2.69 41.67 22.11
C ARG A 223 -1.87 42.74 21.37
N PHE A 224 -1.40 42.44 20.16
CA PHE A 224 -0.65 43.39 19.33
C PHE A 224 -1.48 44.64 18.97
N ARG A 225 -2.80 44.47 18.80
CA ARG A 225 -3.74 45.57 18.51
C ARG A 225 -4.02 46.46 19.74
N LEU A 226 -3.91 45.91 20.94
CA LEU A 226 -4.05 46.64 22.20
C LEU A 226 -2.74 47.39 22.54
N ASP A 227 -1.59 46.75 22.31
CA ASP A 227 -0.28 47.34 22.58
C ASP A 227 0.12 48.40 21.53
N GLY A 228 -0.34 48.27 20.27
CA GLY A 228 -0.12 49.25 19.19
C GLY A 228 -0.99 50.52 19.25
N LYS A 229 -1.78 50.72 20.32
CA LYS A 229 -2.65 51.89 20.51
C LYS A 229 -2.08 52.98 21.42
N VAL A 230 -0.82 52.88 21.83
CA VAL A 230 -0.18 53.91 22.67
C VAL A 230 0.95 54.58 21.90
N GLU A 231 0.61 55.65 21.19
CA GLU A 231 1.46 56.84 21.11
C GLU A 231 0.60 58.04 20.67
N PRO A 232 0.15 58.90 21.59
CA PRO A 232 -0.33 60.22 21.19
C PRO A 232 0.89 61.05 20.76
N ARG A 233 0.99 61.36 19.46
CA ARG A 233 1.87 62.41 18.97
C ARG A 233 1.42 63.74 19.58
N SER A 234 2.12 64.17 20.62
CA SER A 234 2.07 65.53 21.13
C SER A 234 2.85 66.43 20.18
N GLN A 235 2.15 67.33 19.48
CA GLN A 235 2.65 68.64 19.06
C GLN A 235 1.46 69.51 18.69
#